data_AF-A0A0B1T2L1-F1
#
_entry.id   AF-A0A0B1T2L1-F1
#
_cell.length_a   1.000
_cell.length_b   1.000
_cell.length_c   1.000
_cell.angle_alpha   90.00
_cell.angle_beta   90.00
_cell.angle_gamma   90.00
#
_symmetry.space_group_name_H-M   'P 1'
#
loop_
_entity.id
_entity.type
_entity.pdbx_description
1 polymer ?
#
loop_
_entity_poly.entity_id
_entity_poly.type
_entity_poly.pdbx_seq_one_letter_code
_entity_poly.pdbx_strand_id
1 'polypeptide(L)'
;MLHRRWHKILNIVISICLIGFIVVIMKGPSSETILMETPSFPSLPDVHLHVIKEMEADLTNDSIVDYGSTNANLTISGQDIVSSVNFLNENFEVLNLAKFGPIQQVKFVVVIQVHNRPTYLGYLIESLRTTRGIEEVLLVFSHDINIASINEMIRNITFARVLQIFYPYNIQLFPHVFPGQDPRDCPERVGKDAAKAMQCQNFEHPDKYGNYRVAKIAQIKHHWWWKMNYVFDGIYDRYKLSDPWVLLLEEDHYLAPDALHVLEIIIQNRKTYCDKCEIISLGFYLKTFTSYGNNIAKLGAHPWYSSKHNMGMAFRRETWTKVKNCSELFCKYDDYNWDWSLMQVVVKCLPERFRVIFTKSPRVIHIGDYGVHTHRRNAHNAYISARDIMTKHANVLFPLRLAVTDVSTIFKISFSFVLEACPLALLWLQLVKARGRFV
;
A
#
# COMPACT_ATOMS: atom_id res chain seq x y z
N MET A 1 -16.17 58.19 21.49
CA MET A 1 -15.70 57.32 22.61
C MET A 1 -16.03 55.82 22.42
N LEU A 2 -17.14 55.42 21.77
CA LEU A 2 -17.48 54.00 21.55
C LEU A 2 -16.50 53.23 20.64
N HIS A 3 -16.01 53.86 19.56
CA HIS A 3 -15.16 53.20 18.56
C HIS A 3 -13.81 52.70 19.13
N ARG A 4 -13.25 53.45 20.09
CA ARG A 4 -11.97 53.12 20.75
C ARG A 4 -12.12 52.01 21.80
N ARG A 5 -13.33 51.87 22.38
CA ARG A 5 -13.67 50.74 23.27
C ARG A 5 -13.90 49.46 22.47
N TRP A 6 -14.54 49.56 21.30
CA TRP A 6 -14.75 48.41 20.41
C TRP A 6 -13.45 47.80 19.88
N HIS A 7 -12.48 48.63 19.47
CA HIS A 7 -11.17 48.10 19.05
C HIS A 7 -10.38 47.44 20.17
N LYS A 8 -10.49 47.95 21.41
CA LYS A 8 -9.85 47.31 22.57
C LYS A 8 -10.46 45.94 22.86
N ILE A 9 -11.79 45.82 22.80
CA ILE A 9 -12.49 44.55 23.01
C ILE A 9 -12.14 43.56 21.89
N LEU A 10 -12.12 44.00 20.63
CA LEU A 10 -11.76 43.15 19.49
C LEU A 10 -10.32 42.62 19.60
N ASN A 11 -9.36 43.48 19.98
CA ASN A 11 -7.97 43.06 20.15
C ASN A 11 -7.77 42.12 21.34
N ILE A 12 -8.57 42.27 22.41
CA ILE A 12 -8.57 41.34 23.55
C ILE A 12 -9.13 39.97 23.11
N VAL A 13 -10.22 39.94 22.35
CA VAL A 13 -10.80 38.70 21.82
C VAL A 13 -9.81 38.00 20.89
N ILE A 14 -9.17 38.73 19.97
CA ILE A 14 -8.15 38.19 19.06
C ILE A 14 -6.96 37.64 19.85
N SER A 15 -6.50 38.33 20.89
CA SER A 15 -5.38 37.87 21.72
C SER A 15 -5.74 36.62 22.53
N ILE A 16 -6.96 36.53 23.07
CA ILE A 16 -7.46 35.35 23.78
C ILE A 16 -7.60 34.16 22.82
N CYS A 17 -8.09 34.39 21.60
CA CYS A 17 -8.15 33.36 20.57
C CYS A 17 -6.76 32.88 20.13
N LEU A 18 -5.78 33.77 19.97
CA LEU A 18 -4.39 33.44 19.64
C LEU A 18 -3.72 32.65 20.77
N ILE A 19 -3.90 33.05 22.03
CA ILE A 19 -3.37 32.33 23.18
C ILE A 19 -4.05 30.96 23.34
N GLY A 20 -5.37 30.89 23.15
CA GLY A 20 -6.12 29.62 23.13
C GLY A 20 -5.64 28.68 22.02
N PHE A 21 -5.36 29.21 20.82
CA PHE A 21 -4.83 28.45 19.70
C PHE A 21 -3.40 27.95 19.96
N ILE A 22 -2.55 28.77 20.58
CA ILE A 22 -1.18 28.38 21.00
C ILE A 22 -1.23 27.30 22.09
N VAL A 23 -2.13 27.40 23.07
CA VAL A 23 -2.30 26.40 24.14
C VAL A 23 -2.81 25.06 23.59
N VAL A 24 -3.72 25.08 22.60
CA VAL A 24 -4.19 23.87 21.89
C VAL A 24 -3.09 23.25 21.01
N ILE A 25 -2.19 24.05 20.45
CA ILE A 25 -1.02 23.54 19.70
C ILE A 25 0.07 23.00 20.62
N MET A 26 0.27 23.60 21.81
CA MET A 26 1.31 23.20 22.76
C MET A 26 0.90 22.00 23.63
N LYS A 27 -0.39 21.84 23.94
CA LYS A 27 -0.91 20.56 24.45
C LYS A 27 -1.18 19.64 23.26
N GLY A 28 -0.16 18.90 22.83
CA GLY A 28 -0.40 17.72 21.99
C GLY A 28 -1.47 16.82 22.63
N PRO A 29 -2.32 16.15 21.84
CA PRO A 29 -3.43 15.38 22.38
C PRO A 29 -2.90 14.28 23.33
N SER A 30 -3.51 14.16 24.50
CA SER A 30 -3.30 13.01 25.38
C SER A 30 -3.67 11.73 24.66
N SER A 31 -2.94 10.64 24.93
CA SER A 31 -3.09 9.34 24.26
C SER A 31 -4.53 8.80 24.25
N GLU A 32 -5.37 9.20 25.21
CA GLU A 32 -6.79 8.82 25.29
C GLU A 32 -7.69 9.54 24.29
N THR A 33 -7.36 10.78 23.87
CA THR A 33 -8.19 11.55 22.93
C THR A 33 -7.99 11.08 21.49
N ILE A 34 -6.82 10.52 21.17
CA ILE A 34 -6.52 9.90 19.86
C ILE A 34 -7.35 8.63 19.65
N LEU A 35 -7.80 7.97 20.72
CA LEU A 35 -8.62 6.75 20.66
C LEU A 35 -10.09 7.03 20.32
N MET A 36 -10.61 8.24 20.60
CA MET A 36 -12.01 8.60 20.33
C MET A 36 -12.25 9.32 19.01
N GLU A 37 -11.20 9.83 18.34
CA GLU A 37 -11.32 10.57 17.07
C GLU A 37 -10.83 9.77 15.84
N THR A 38 -10.91 8.44 15.88
CA THR A 38 -10.88 7.67 14.63
C THR A 38 -12.21 7.92 13.92
N PRO A 39 -12.25 8.56 12.73
CA PRO A 39 -13.52 8.79 12.06
C PRO A 39 -14.11 7.43 11.69
N SER A 40 -15.22 7.07 12.35
CA SER A 40 -16.12 6.02 11.91
C SER A 40 -16.75 6.50 10.60
N PHE A 41 -16.27 5.99 9.48
CA PHE A 41 -16.96 6.19 8.21
C PHE A 41 -18.26 5.39 8.22
N PRO A 42 -19.39 5.98 7.78
CA PRO A 42 -20.61 5.22 7.57
C PRO A 42 -20.35 4.14 6.53
N SER A 43 -20.76 2.91 6.84
CA SER A 43 -20.78 1.80 5.91
C SER A 43 -21.59 2.18 4.67
N LEU A 44 -20.93 2.32 3.52
CA LEU A 44 -21.62 2.39 2.22
C LEU A 44 -22.19 0.98 1.93
N PRO A 45 -23.52 0.78 1.94
CA PRO A 45 -24.08 -0.58 1.91
C PRO A 45 -23.91 -1.28 0.55
N ASP A 46 -23.78 -0.54 -0.55
CA ASP A 46 -23.82 -1.10 -1.91
C ASP A 46 -22.47 -1.52 -2.50
N VAL A 47 -21.34 -1.01 -1.98
CA VAL A 47 -20.01 -1.26 -2.57
C VAL A 47 -19.54 -2.70 -2.32
N HIS A 48 -19.82 -3.26 -1.13
CA HIS A 48 -19.40 -4.62 -0.77
C HIS A 48 -20.15 -5.72 -1.53
N LEU A 49 -21.44 -5.54 -1.80
CA LEU A 49 -22.26 -6.58 -2.43
C LEU A 49 -21.88 -6.77 -3.91
N HIS A 50 -21.45 -5.70 -4.59
CA HIS A 50 -20.94 -5.77 -5.96
C HIS A 50 -19.53 -6.37 -6.05
N VAL A 51 -18.62 -6.03 -5.12
CA VAL A 51 -17.27 -6.64 -5.05
C VAL A 51 -17.33 -8.16 -4.82
N ILE A 52 -18.37 -8.66 -4.13
CA ILE A 52 -18.61 -10.10 -3.96
C ILE A 52 -19.10 -10.74 -5.25
N LYS A 53 -20.16 -10.21 -5.86
CA LYS A 53 -20.76 -10.75 -7.08
C LYS A 53 -19.82 -10.74 -8.29
N GLU A 54 -18.94 -9.74 -8.42
CA GLU A 54 -18.06 -9.64 -9.60
C GLU A 54 -16.80 -10.52 -9.46
N MET A 55 -16.30 -10.76 -8.24
CA MET A 55 -15.20 -11.71 -8.02
C MET A 55 -15.66 -13.17 -8.15
N GLU A 56 -16.93 -13.47 -7.89
CA GLU A 56 -17.54 -14.76 -8.21
C GLU A 56 -17.60 -14.97 -9.74
N ALA A 57 -17.88 -13.92 -10.52
CA ALA A 57 -17.96 -14.01 -11.98
C ALA A 57 -16.60 -14.29 -12.64
N ASP A 58 -15.50 -13.69 -12.16
CA ASP A 58 -14.15 -13.92 -12.71
C ASP A 58 -13.58 -15.30 -12.34
N LEU A 59 -14.05 -15.93 -11.25
CA LEU A 59 -13.68 -17.31 -10.88
C LEU A 59 -14.45 -18.37 -11.68
N THR A 60 -15.65 -18.05 -12.17
CA THR A 60 -16.50 -19.01 -12.90
C THR A 60 -16.14 -19.20 -14.38
N ASN A 61 -15.23 -18.39 -14.93
CA ASN A 61 -14.89 -18.38 -16.36
C ASN A 61 -13.67 -19.22 -16.74
N ASP A 62 -12.96 -19.82 -15.78
CA ASP A 62 -11.89 -20.77 -16.08
C ASP A 62 -12.45 -22.19 -16.11
N SER A 63 -12.57 -22.73 -17.32
CA SER A 63 -12.86 -24.15 -17.56
C SER A 63 -11.76 -24.99 -16.92
N ILE A 64 -12.07 -25.59 -15.76
CA ILE A 64 -11.27 -26.63 -15.13
C ILE A 64 -11.15 -27.78 -16.13
N VAL A 65 -9.95 -27.97 -16.68
CA VAL A 65 -9.61 -29.16 -17.47
C VAL A 65 -9.42 -30.30 -16.47
N ASP A 66 -10.44 -31.16 -16.36
CA ASP A 66 -10.42 -32.38 -15.57
C ASP A 66 -9.42 -33.38 -16.17
N TYR A 67 -8.23 -33.46 -15.59
CA TYR A 67 -7.25 -34.48 -15.93
C TYR A 67 -7.61 -35.77 -15.18
N GLY A 68 -8.46 -36.59 -15.80
CA GLY A 68 -8.76 -37.93 -15.32
C GLY A 68 -7.51 -38.81 -15.33
N SER A 69 -7.06 -39.26 -14.14
CA SER A 69 -6.28 -40.50 -14.02
C SER A 69 -6.30 -41.09 -12.60
N THR A 70 -6.94 -42.26 -12.54
CA THR A 70 -6.64 -43.47 -11.76
C THR A 70 -6.25 -43.40 -10.26
N ASN A 71 -7.18 -43.87 -9.42
CA ASN A 71 -7.02 -44.69 -8.21
C ASN A 71 -5.69 -44.62 -7.42
N ALA A 72 -5.58 -43.60 -6.58
CA ALA A 72 -5.05 -43.73 -5.23
C ALA A 72 -5.82 -42.76 -4.32
N ASN A 73 -6.41 -43.24 -3.23
CA ASN A 73 -6.95 -42.40 -2.16
C ASN A 73 -5.77 -41.74 -1.40
N LEU A 74 -4.99 -40.91 -2.07
CA LEU A 74 -4.02 -40.03 -1.43
C LEU A 74 -4.74 -38.75 -1.03
N THR A 75 -5.15 -38.67 0.23
CA THR A 75 -5.60 -37.40 0.82
C THR A 75 -4.36 -36.56 1.10
N ILE A 76 -4.01 -35.66 0.19
CA ILE A 76 -2.90 -34.72 0.37
C ILE A 76 -3.28 -33.77 1.52
N SER A 77 -2.44 -33.69 2.56
CA SER A 77 -2.70 -32.78 3.68
C SER A 77 -2.39 -31.33 3.30
N GLY A 78 -2.99 -30.37 3.99
CA GLY A 78 -2.66 -28.95 3.81
C GLY A 78 -1.17 -28.65 4.06
N GLN A 79 -0.55 -29.39 4.97
CA GLN A 79 0.88 -29.27 5.25
C GLN A 79 1.74 -29.77 4.08
N ASP A 80 1.31 -30.82 3.38
CA ASP A 80 2.00 -31.33 2.19
C ASP A 80 1.93 -30.30 1.06
N ILE A 81 0.77 -29.67 0.86
CA ILE A 81 0.59 -28.58 -0.12
C ILE A 81 1.56 -27.42 0.15
N VAL A 82 1.59 -26.93 1.40
CA VAL A 82 2.51 -25.85 1.81
C VAL A 82 3.96 -26.26 1.60
N SER A 83 4.32 -27.49 1.96
CA SER A 83 5.67 -28.01 1.82
C SER A 83 6.09 -28.12 0.35
N SER A 84 5.18 -28.55 -0.53
CA SER A 84 5.41 -28.57 -1.98
C SER A 84 5.63 -27.17 -2.55
N VAL A 85 4.80 -26.18 -2.16
CA VAL A 85 4.98 -24.80 -2.63
C VAL A 85 6.29 -24.19 -2.11
N ASN A 86 6.65 -24.43 -0.85
CA ASN A 86 7.93 -23.99 -0.30
C ASN A 86 9.11 -24.63 -1.01
N PHE A 87 9.05 -25.94 -1.28
CA PHE A 87 10.05 -26.64 -2.07
C PHE A 87 10.20 -26.01 -3.46
N LEU A 88 9.10 -25.71 -4.15
CA LEU A 88 9.14 -25.01 -5.44
C LEU A 88 9.78 -23.62 -5.31
N ASN A 89 9.38 -22.83 -4.31
CA ASN A 89 9.95 -21.51 -4.07
C ASN A 89 11.46 -21.54 -3.74
N GLU A 90 11.95 -22.64 -3.16
CA GLU A 90 13.37 -22.88 -2.88
C GLU A 90 14.16 -23.27 -4.13
N ASN A 91 13.52 -23.96 -5.07
CA ASN A 91 14.16 -24.54 -6.24
C ASN A 91 13.85 -23.82 -7.56
N PHE A 92 13.00 -22.79 -7.56
CA PHE A 92 12.76 -22.00 -8.75
C PHE A 92 14.06 -21.36 -9.26
N GLU A 93 14.30 -21.55 -10.54
CA GLU A 93 15.45 -20.98 -11.22
C GLU A 93 15.33 -19.45 -11.28
N VAL A 94 16.45 -18.77 -11.03
CA VAL A 94 16.58 -17.36 -11.36
C VAL A 94 16.86 -17.24 -12.86
N LEU A 95 15.93 -16.64 -13.59
CA LEU A 95 16.03 -16.52 -15.04
C LEU A 95 17.09 -15.49 -15.45
N ASN A 96 17.63 -15.66 -16.66
CA ASN A 96 18.54 -14.74 -17.34
C ASN A 96 19.92 -14.55 -16.69
N LEU A 97 20.34 -15.45 -15.79
CA LEU A 97 21.68 -15.42 -15.20
C LEU A 97 22.81 -15.46 -16.23
N ALA A 98 22.65 -16.25 -17.30
CA ALA A 98 23.67 -16.34 -18.35
C ALA A 98 23.93 -14.99 -19.05
N LYS A 99 22.91 -14.14 -19.17
CA LYS A 99 23.00 -12.84 -19.85
C LYS A 99 23.51 -11.75 -18.92
N PHE A 100 23.01 -11.70 -17.69
CA PHE A 100 23.30 -10.58 -16.79
C PHE A 100 24.38 -10.88 -15.76
N GLY A 101 24.70 -12.15 -15.55
CA GLY A 101 25.66 -12.62 -14.55
C GLY A 101 25.01 -12.97 -13.21
N PRO A 102 25.84 -13.30 -12.21
CA PRO A 102 25.39 -13.76 -10.89
C PRO A 102 24.61 -12.67 -10.13
N ILE A 103 23.78 -13.06 -9.15
CA ILE A 103 22.85 -12.12 -8.48
C ILE A 103 23.39 -11.46 -7.22
N GLN A 104 24.55 -11.88 -6.72
CA GLN A 104 25.15 -11.37 -5.48
C GLN A 104 25.38 -9.84 -5.50
N GLN A 105 25.60 -9.29 -6.70
CA GLN A 105 25.96 -7.88 -6.92
C GLN A 105 24.84 -7.04 -7.56
N VAL A 106 23.59 -7.51 -7.51
CA VAL A 106 22.47 -6.66 -7.96
C VAL A 106 22.42 -5.39 -7.12
N LYS A 107 22.20 -4.24 -7.77
CA LYS A 107 22.12 -2.95 -7.06
C LYS A 107 20.81 -2.83 -6.29
N PHE A 108 19.74 -3.34 -6.87
CA PHE A 108 18.40 -3.30 -6.31
C PHE A 108 17.69 -4.64 -6.44
N VAL A 109 16.78 -4.88 -5.51
CA VAL A 109 15.74 -5.91 -5.64
C VAL A 109 14.42 -5.18 -5.83
N VAL A 110 13.64 -5.55 -6.84
CA VAL A 110 12.28 -5.02 -7.02
C VAL A 110 11.31 -6.16 -6.76
N VAL A 111 10.42 -6.01 -5.79
CA VAL A 111 9.43 -7.02 -5.43
C VAL A 111 8.06 -6.55 -5.91
N ILE A 112 7.43 -7.35 -6.78
CA ILE A 112 6.14 -7.06 -7.39
C ILE A 112 5.09 -7.98 -6.76
N GLN A 113 4.07 -7.42 -6.11
CA GLN A 113 2.90 -8.19 -5.69
C GLN A 113 1.96 -8.41 -6.88
N VAL A 114 1.72 -9.68 -7.23
CA VAL A 114 0.93 -10.12 -8.38
C VAL A 114 -0.29 -10.91 -7.90
N HIS A 115 -1.45 -10.58 -8.45
CA HIS A 115 -2.71 -11.29 -8.21
C HIS A 115 -3.25 -11.84 -9.54
N ASN A 116 -4.27 -11.20 -10.11
CA ASN A 116 -4.94 -11.68 -11.33
C ASN A 116 -5.31 -10.51 -12.25
N ARG A 117 -4.37 -9.60 -12.53
CA ARG A 117 -4.60 -8.50 -13.48
C ARG A 117 -3.56 -8.49 -14.60
N PRO A 118 -3.62 -9.45 -15.54
CA PRO A 118 -2.60 -9.63 -16.57
C PRO A 118 -2.40 -8.39 -17.47
N THR A 119 -3.46 -7.63 -17.75
CA THR A 119 -3.35 -6.39 -18.55
C THR A 119 -2.48 -5.34 -17.86
N TYR A 120 -2.69 -5.12 -16.56
CA TYR A 120 -1.90 -4.18 -15.78
C TYR A 120 -0.46 -4.65 -15.61
N LEU A 121 -0.28 -5.95 -15.32
CA LEU A 121 1.04 -6.54 -15.23
C LEU A 121 1.83 -6.38 -16.53
N GLY A 122 1.18 -6.55 -17.69
CA GLY A 122 1.80 -6.32 -18.99
C GLY A 122 2.28 -4.87 -19.17
N TYR A 123 1.49 -3.89 -18.72
CA TYR A 123 1.90 -2.48 -18.72
C TYR A 123 3.07 -2.20 -17.77
N LEU A 124 3.06 -2.79 -16.57
CA LEU A 124 4.19 -2.70 -15.64
C LEU A 124 5.46 -3.29 -16.28
N ILE A 125 5.40 -4.48 -16.87
CA ILE A 125 6.53 -5.14 -17.54
C ILE A 125 7.09 -4.28 -18.66
N GLU A 126 6.24 -3.63 -19.46
CA GLU A 126 6.68 -2.70 -20.50
C GLU A 126 7.39 -1.46 -19.93
N SER A 127 6.88 -0.91 -18.82
CA SER A 127 7.55 0.21 -18.14
C SER A 127 8.90 -0.20 -17.50
N LEU A 128 8.98 -1.42 -16.95
CA LEU A 128 10.22 -1.99 -16.44
C LEU A 128 11.26 -2.16 -17.55
N ARG A 129 10.85 -2.67 -18.72
CA ARG A 129 11.71 -2.87 -19.91
C ARG A 129 12.39 -1.58 -20.36
N THR A 130 11.71 -0.44 -20.22
CA THR A 130 12.21 0.87 -20.66
C THR A 130 12.91 1.66 -19.55
N THR A 131 12.95 1.14 -18.32
CA THR A 131 13.64 1.77 -17.19
C THR A 131 15.15 1.56 -17.30
N ARG A 132 15.93 2.64 -17.25
CA ARG A 132 17.39 2.57 -17.34
C ARG A 132 17.99 1.93 -16.08
N GLY A 133 18.94 1.00 -16.26
CA GLY A 133 19.60 0.30 -15.16
C GLY A 133 18.85 -0.95 -14.69
N ILE A 134 17.76 -1.34 -15.38
CA ILE A 134 16.97 -2.52 -15.04
C ILE A 134 17.78 -3.82 -15.14
N GLU A 135 18.83 -3.85 -15.96
CA GLU A 135 19.77 -4.95 -16.12
C GLU A 135 20.58 -5.25 -14.84
N GLU A 136 20.68 -4.28 -13.92
CA GLU A 136 21.39 -4.40 -12.63
C GLU A 136 20.47 -4.83 -11.47
N VAL A 137 19.22 -5.18 -11.78
CA VAL A 137 18.16 -5.47 -10.80
C VAL A 137 17.80 -6.97 -10.79
N LEU A 138 17.43 -7.46 -9.60
CA LEU A 138 16.64 -8.70 -9.47
C LEU A 138 15.15 -8.35 -9.36
N LEU A 139 14.35 -8.79 -10.34
CA LEU A 139 12.90 -8.70 -10.29
C LEU A 139 12.32 -9.95 -9.61
N VAL A 140 11.61 -9.76 -8.51
CA VAL A 140 10.92 -10.84 -7.77
C VAL A 140 9.42 -10.65 -7.92
N PHE A 141 8.78 -11.52 -8.70
CA PHE A 141 7.32 -11.55 -8.83
C PHE A 141 6.76 -12.49 -7.76
N SER A 142 5.94 -11.94 -6.87
CA SER A 142 5.32 -12.64 -5.75
C SER A 142 3.84 -12.85 -6.04
N HIS A 143 3.43 -14.10 -6.15
CA HIS A 143 2.09 -14.51 -6.58
C HIS A 143 1.26 -15.02 -5.40
N ASP A 144 0.01 -14.61 -5.29
CA ASP A 144 -0.97 -15.28 -4.42
C ASP A 144 -2.03 -16.08 -5.17
N ILE A 145 -1.89 -16.19 -6.49
CA ILE A 145 -2.65 -17.11 -7.32
C ILE A 145 -1.77 -17.57 -8.48
N ASN A 146 -1.81 -18.85 -8.79
CA ASN A 146 -1.00 -19.45 -9.84
C ASN A 146 -1.80 -19.47 -11.15
N ILE A 147 -1.41 -18.61 -12.10
CA ILE A 147 -2.11 -18.44 -13.38
C ILE A 147 -1.09 -18.62 -14.52
N ALA A 148 -1.35 -19.61 -15.38
CA ALA A 148 -0.40 -20.02 -16.42
C ALA A 148 -0.01 -18.87 -17.38
N SER A 149 -0.98 -18.07 -17.83
CA SER A 149 -0.74 -16.94 -18.74
C SER A 149 0.11 -15.83 -18.12
N ILE A 150 -0.09 -15.55 -16.82
CA ILE A 150 0.74 -14.61 -16.05
C ILE A 150 2.17 -15.16 -15.89
N ASN A 151 2.31 -16.43 -15.55
CA ASN A 151 3.62 -17.06 -15.38
C ASN A 151 4.41 -17.07 -16.69
N GLU A 152 3.74 -17.36 -17.82
CA GLU A 152 4.37 -17.33 -19.14
C GLU A 152 4.81 -15.91 -19.52
N MET A 153 3.96 -14.90 -19.25
CA MET A 153 4.31 -13.49 -19.45
C MET A 153 5.59 -13.09 -18.70
N ILE A 154 5.75 -13.53 -17.45
CA ILE A 154 6.94 -13.24 -16.63
C ILE A 154 8.15 -14.06 -17.09
N ARG A 155 7.97 -15.34 -17.46
CA ARG A 155 9.04 -16.19 -18.00
C ARG A 155 9.66 -15.63 -19.28
N ASN A 156 8.87 -14.91 -20.08
CA ASN A 156 9.30 -14.28 -21.33
C ASN A 156 10.06 -12.95 -21.13
N ILE A 157 10.31 -12.51 -19.90
CA ILE A 157 11.14 -11.34 -19.62
C ILE A 157 12.61 -11.68 -19.89
N THR A 158 13.27 -10.88 -20.73
CA THR A 158 14.67 -11.10 -21.17
C THR A 158 15.62 -9.93 -20.89
N PHE A 159 15.12 -8.89 -20.20
CA PHE A 159 15.83 -7.63 -19.95
C PHE A 159 16.34 -7.46 -18.51
N ALA A 160 16.07 -8.41 -17.61
CA ALA A 160 16.54 -8.40 -16.22
C ALA A 160 16.66 -9.82 -15.66
N ARG A 161 17.27 -9.97 -14.48
CA ARG A 161 17.19 -11.21 -13.69
C ARG A 161 15.79 -11.32 -13.11
N VAL A 162 15.18 -12.50 -13.17
CA VAL A 162 13.79 -12.70 -12.75
C VAL A 162 13.68 -13.91 -11.84
N LEU A 163 12.93 -13.77 -10.75
CA LEU A 163 12.55 -14.86 -9.85
C LEU A 163 11.03 -14.79 -9.62
N GLN A 164 10.37 -15.94 -9.62
CA GLN A 164 8.97 -16.06 -9.23
C GLN A 164 8.88 -16.79 -7.89
N ILE A 165 8.02 -16.30 -7.00
CA ILE A 165 7.73 -16.91 -5.70
C ILE A 165 6.21 -16.94 -5.49
N PHE A 166 5.70 -17.96 -4.81
CA PHE A 166 4.27 -18.20 -4.64
C PHE A 166 3.91 -18.27 -3.16
N TYR A 167 2.98 -17.42 -2.74
CA TYR A 167 2.45 -17.40 -1.38
C TYR A 167 1.74 -18.74 -1.08
N PRO A 168 2.24 -19.54 -0.11
CA PRO A 168 1.84 -20.92 0.05
C PRO A 168 0.50 -21.11 0.79
N TYR A 169 -0.13 -20.03 1.25
CA TYR A 169 -1.34 -20.06 2.07
C TYR A 169 -2.47 -19.26 1.41
N ASN A 170 -2.62 -19.41 0.09
CA ASN A 170 -3.57 -18.64 -0.70
C ASN A 170 -4.92 -19.36 -0.88
N ILE A 171 -5.94 -18.61 -1.29
CA ILE A 171 -7.32 -19.08 -1.47
C ILE A 171 -7.48 -20.07 -2.63
N GLN A 172 -6.59 -20.11 -3.62
CA GLN A 172 -6.61 -21.10 -4.71
C GLN A 172 -6.20 -22.49 -4.19
N LEU A 173 -5.25 -22.54 -3.25
CA LEU A 173 -4.79 -23.79 -2.63
C LEU A 173 -5.69 -24.28 -1.50
N PHE A 174 -6.37 -23.36 -0.80
CA PHE A 174 -7.20 -23.65 0.36
C PHE A 174 -8.64 -23.13 0.20
N PRO A 175 -9.40 -23.48 -0.85
CA PRO A 175 -10.66 -22.81 -1.17
C PRO A 175 -11.73 -22.92 -0.07
N HIS A 176 -11.76 -24.05 0.65
CA HIS A 176 -12.84 -24.42 1.59
C HIS A 176 -12.38 -24.63 3.03
N VAL A 177 -11.20 -24.14 3.38
CA VAL A 177 -10.63 -24.25 4.73
C VAL A 177 -9.78 -23.03 4.99
N PHE A 178 -9.65 -22.58 6.23
CA PHE A 178 -8.75 -21.48 6.55
C PHE A 178 -7.33 -21.74 5.99
N PRO A 179 -6.70 -20.78 5.27
CA PRO A 179 -7.09 -19.37 5.11
C PRO A 179 -7.93 -19.05 3.85
N GLY A 180 -8.54 -19.99 3.15
CA GLY A 180 -9.67 -19.66 2.27
C GLY A 180 -10.98 -19.51 3.04
N GLN A 181 -12.10 -19.77 2.37
CA GLN A 181 -13.44 -19.56 2.93
C GLN A 181 -14.00 -20.89 3.43
N ASP A 182 -13.93 -21.15 4.74
CA ASP A 182 -14.51 -22.38 5.30
C ASP A 182 -16.05 -22.29 5.22
N PRO A 183 -16.76 -23.35 4.79
CA PRO A 183 -18.23 -23.36 4.77
C PRO A 183 -18.88 -23.09 6.14
N ARG A 184 -18.14 -23.25 7.24
CA ARG A 184 -18.59 -22.98 8.61
C ARG A 184 -18.28 -21.56 9.07
N ASP A 185 -17.55 -20.76 8.30
CA ASP A 185 -17.30 -19.36 8.61
C ASP A 185 -18.63 -18.57 8.65
N CYS A 186 -18.72 -17.61 9.56
CA CYS A 186 -19.85 -16.70 9.64
C CYS A 186 -19.93 -15.82 8.38
N PRO A 187 -21.13 -15.63 7.79
CA PRO A 187 -21.29 -14.68 6.69
C PRO A 187 -20.90 -13.26 7.11
N GLU A 188 -20.23 -12.52 6.23
CA GLU A 188 -19.60 -11.21 6.54
C GLU A 188 -20.50 -10.28 7.36
N ARG A 189 -21.75 -10.11 6.94
CA ARG A 189 -22.68 -9.10 7.48
C ARG A 189 -23.83 -9.72 8.29
N VAL A 190 -23.67 -10.95 8.78
CA VAL A 190 -24.75 -11.65 9.50
C VAL A 190 -25.11 -10.99 10.83
N GLY A 191 -24.19 -10.23 11.43
CA GLY A 191 -24.37 -9.60 12.75
C GLY A 191 -24.13 -10.56 13.92
N LYS A 192 -23.72 -10.03 15.07
CA LYS A 192 -23.18 -10.82 16.19
C LYS A 192 -24.20 -11.79 16.80
N ASP A 193 -25.43 -11.35 17.01
CA ASP A 193 -26.46 -12.17 17.65
C ASP A 193 -26.88 -13.35 16.76
N ALA A 194 -27.04 -13.09 15.45
CA ALA A 194 -27.36 -14.13 14.49
C ALA A 194 -26.18 -15.10 14.29
N ALA A 195 -24.93 -14.60 14.22
CA ALA A 195 -23.74 -15.46 14.20
C ALA A 195 -23.66 -16.38 15.41
N LYS A 196 -23.93 -15.85 16.62
CA LYS A 196 -23.96 -16.63 17.86
C LYS A 196 -25.06 -17.68 17.85
N ALA A 197 -26.26 -17.33 17.34
CA ALA A 197 -27.37 -18.28 17.21
C ALA A 197 -27.07 -19.39 16.19
N MET A 198 -26.36 -19.08 15.11
CA MET A 198 -25.92 -20.03 14.09
C MET A 198 -24.72 -20.89 14.54
N GLN A 199 -24.02 -20.49 15.61
CA GLN A 199 -22.78 -21.14 16.08
C GLN A 199 -21.74 -21.34 14.97
N CYS A 200 -21.64 -20.38 14.04
CA CYS A 200 -20.64 -20.40 12.97
C CYS A 200 -19.22 -20.22 13.53
N GLN A 201 -18.21 -20.82 12.91
CA GLN A 201 -16.90 -21.10 13.50
C GLN A 201 -16.19 -19.91 14.15
N ASN A 202 -16.29 -18.72 13.56
CA ASN A 202 -15.63 -17.49 14.01
C ASN A 202 -16.57 -16.48 14.66
N PHE A 203 -17.73 -16.91 15.20
CA PHE A 203 -18.76 -16.02 15.73
C PHE A 203 -18.26 -15.10 16.87
N GLU A 204 -17.28 -15.54 17.66
CA GLU A 204 -16.68 -14.78 18.76
C GLU A 204 -15.65 -13.73 18.30
N HIS A 205 -15.27 -13.74 17.02
CA HIS A 205 -14.19 -12.91 16.48
C HIS A 205 -14.62 -12.03 15.29
N PRO A 206 -15.66 -11.18 15.44
CA PRO A 206 -15.93 -10.14 14.46
C PRO A 206 -14.85 -9.03 14.51
N ASP A 207 -14.73 -8.26 13.44
CA ASP A 207 -13.95 -7.03 13.43
C ASP A 207 -14.57 -5.96 14.36
N LYS A 208 -13.88 -4.83 14.54
CA LYS A 208 -14.32 -3.68 15.35
C LYS A 208 -15.62 -3.05 14.84
N TYR A 209 -16.03 -3.35 13.61
CA TYR A 209 -17.28 -2.88 13.01
C TYR A 209 -18.39 -3.93 13.08
N GLY A 210 -18.12 -5.13 13.61
CA GLY A 210 -19.09 -6.21 13.74
C GLY A 210 -19.23 -7.11 12.52
N ASN A 211 -18.35 -6.99 11.51
CA ASN A 211 -18.34 -7.87 10.34
C ASN A 211 -17.42 -9.08 10.56
N TYR A 212 -17.66 -10.15 9.82
CA TYR A 212 -16.86 -11.37 9.83
C TYR A 212 -15.91 -11.43 8.63
N ARG A 213 -14.87 -12.24 8.79
CA ARG A 213 -13.77 -12.39 7.83
C ARG A 213 -14.26 -12.75 6.43
N VAL A 214 -13.73 -12.04 5.43
CA VAL A 214 -13.82 -12.39 4.01
C VAL A 214 -12.44 -12.84 3.51
N ALA A 215 -12.30 -14.11 3.11
CA ALA A 215 -11.00 -14.72 2.83
C ALA A 215 -10.15 -13.96 1.79
N LYS A 216 -10.78 -13.58 0.66
CA LYS A 216 -10.14 -12.82 -0.43
C LYS A 216 -9.57 -11.47 0.01
N ILE A 217 -10.22 -10.77 0.96
CA ILE A 217 -9.76 -9.48 1.44
C ILE A 217 -8.58 -9.67 2.40
N ALA A 218 -8.68 -10.67 3.29
CA ALA A 218 -7.61 -11.01 4.24
C ALA A 218 -6.31 -11.45 3.54
N GLN A 219 -6.41 -12.12 2.37
CA GLN A 219 -5.25 -12.58 1.62
C GLN A 219 -4.25 -11.46 1.28
N ILE A 220 -4.74 -10.24 1.00
CA ILE A 220 -3.89 -9.11 0.58
C ILE A 220 -2.81 -8.81 1.63
N LYS A 221 -3.20 -8.69 2.90
CA LYS A 221 -2.28 -8.44 4.01
C LYS A 221 -1.41 -9.65 4.35
N HIS A 222 -1.96 -10.86 4.26
CA HIS A 222 -1.17 -12.07 4.46
C HIS A 222 -0.06 -12.22 3.42
N HIS A 223 -0.39 -12.08 2.14
CA HIS A 223 0.57 -12.11 1.04
C HIS A 223 1.61 -11.01 1.21
N TRP A 224 1.19 -9.77 1.54
CA TRP A 224 2.13 -8.69 1.74
C TRP A 224 3.13 -8.98 2.86
N TRP A 225 2.66 -9.46 4.01
CA TRP A 225 3.54 -9.80 5.13
C TRP A 225 4.47 -10.98 4.80
N TRP A 226 3.94 -12.05 4.22
CA TRP A 226 4.71 -13.23 3.85
C TRP A 226 5.82 -12.88 2.87
N LYS A 227 5.53 -12.15 1.79
CA LYS A 227 6.54 -11.86 0.75
C LYS A 227 7.68 -11.02 1.30
N MET A 228 7.39 -10.11 2.23
CA MET A 228 8.43 -9.28 2.87
C MET A 228 9.37 -10.14 3.71
N ASN A 229 8.85 -11.07 4.51
CA ASN A 229 9.69 -12.02 5.25
C ASN A 229 10.46 -12.93 4.29
N TYR A 230 9.80 -13.47 3.26
CA TYR A 230 10.45 -14.37 2.30
C TYR A 230 11.61 -13.70 1.55
N VAL A 231 11.44 -12.43 1.16
CA VAL A 231 12.50 -11.66 0.52
C VAL A 231 13.64 -11.36 1.50
N PHE A 232 13.34 -10.75 2.64
CA PHE A 232 14.38 -10.27 3.55
C PHE A 232 15.05 -11.35 4.39
N ASP A 233 14.37 -12.46 4.70
CA ASP A 233 14.92 -13.57 5.50
C ASP A 233 15.27 -14.80 4.66
N GLY A 234 14.72 -14.91 3.45
CA GLY A 234 14.97 -16.03 2.55
C GLY A 234 15.92 -15.66 1.42
N ILE A 235 15.44 -14.86 0.46
CA ILE A 235 16.16 -14.52 -0.78
C ILE A 235 17.51 -13.87 -0.49
N TYR A 236 17.58 -12.92 0.45
CA TYR A 236 18.84 -12.26 0.80
C TYR A 236 19.94 -13.24 1.22
N ASP A 237 19.61 -14.17 2.12
CA ASP A 237 20.60 -15.09 2.69
C ASP A 237 20.92 -16.23 1.71
N ARG A 238 19.88 -16.79 1.06
CA ARG A 238 20.02 -17.82 0.04
C ARG A 238 21.00 -17.40 -1.05
N TYR A 239 20.92 -16.16 -1.49
CA TYR A 239 21.72 -15.65 -2.59
C TYR A 239 22.87 -14.75 -2.18
N LYS A 240 23.11 -14.59 -0.87
CA LYS A 240 24.21 -13.78 -0.31
C LYS A 240 24.25 -12.36 -0.91
N LEU A 241 23.08 -11.72 -0.95
CA LEU A 241 22.97 -10.37 -1.53
C LEU A 241 23.76 -9.35 -0.69
N SER A 242 24.45 -8.42 -1.36
CA SER A 242 25.26 -7.37 -0.75
C SER A 242 24.46 -6.22 -0.14
N ASP A 243 23.40 -6.54 0.62
CA ASP A 243 22.44 -5.59 1.23
C ASP A 243 21.82 -4.56 0.24
N PRO A 244 21.25 -4.99 -0.91
CA PRO A 244 20.58 -4.08 -1.83
C PRO A 244 19.38 -3.39 -1.18
N TRP A 245 18.91 -2.28 -1.75
CA TRP A 245 17.59 -1.75 -1.40
C TRP A 245 16.49 -2.55 -2.10
N VAL A 246 15.39 -2.81 -1.37
CA VAL A 246 14.21 -3.51 -1.89
C VAL A 246 13.11 -2.50 -2.23
N LEU A 247 12.84 -2.29 -3.51
CA LEU A 247 11.74 -1.46 -4.01
C LEU A 247 10.47 -2.31 -4.16
N LEU A 248 9.37 -1.85 -3.55
CA LEU A 248 8.07 -2.53 -3.60
C LEU A 248 7.18 -1.93 -4.68
N LEU A 249 6.65 -2.80 -5.54
CA LEU A 249 5.66 -2.47 -6.55
C LEU A 249 4.45 -3.43 -6.46
N GLU A 250 3.36 -3.02 -7.09
CA GLU A 250 2.15 -3.82 -7.30
C GLU A 250 1.93 -3.94 -8.81
N GLU A 251 1.20 -4.95 -9.25
CA GLU A 251 0.99 -5.27 -10.68
C GLU A 251 0.37 -4.12 -11.51
N ASP A 252 -0.28 -3.14 -10.88
CA ASP A 252 -0.90 -1.96 -11.48
C ASP A 252 -0.13 -0.66 -11.24
N HIS A 253 1.17 -0.78 -11.00
CA HIS A 253 2.09 0.34 -11.07
C HIS A 253 2.69 0.50 -12.47
N TYR A 254 3.11 1.74 -12.77
CA TYR A 254 3.96 2.11 -13.89
C TYR A 254 5.26 2.69 -13.34
N LEU A 255 6.41 2.19 -13.81
CA LEU A 255 7.72 2.66 -13.41
C LEU A 255 8.27 3.66 -14.43
N ALA A 256 8.65 4.85 -13.98
CA ALA A 256 9.21 5.89 -14.83
C ALA A 256 10.63 5.51 -15.33
N PRO A 257 11.03 5.96 -16.54
CA PRO A 257 12.33 5.58 -17.13
C PRO A 257 13.56 5.93 -16.27
N ASP A 258 13.47 6.97 -15.43
CA ASP A 258 14.55 7.44 -14.55
C ASP A 258 14.42 6.97 -13.09
N ALA A 259 13.49 6.05 -12.79
CA ALA A 259 13.17 5.67 -11.41
C ALA A 259 14.38 5.13 -10.63
N LEU A 260 15.14 4.20 -11.22
CA LEU A 260 16.32 3.61 -10.58
C LEU A 260 17.47 4.61 -10.47
N HIS A 261 17.64 5.48 -11.48
CA HIS A 261 18.60 6.58 -11.44
C HIS A 261 18.32 7.54 -10.27
N VAL A 262 17.06 7.92 -10.07
CA VAL A 262 16.64 8.80 -8.97
C VAL A 262 16.78 8.11 -7.63
N LEU A 263 16.42 6.82 -7.53
CA LEU A 263 16.60 6.02 -6.32
C LEU A 263 18.07 5.99 -5.88
N GLU A 264 18.99 5.71 -6.83
CA GLU A 264 20.43 5.69 -6.57
C GLU A 264 20.93 7.04 -6.05
N ILE A 265 20.54 8.16 -6.68
CA ILE A 265 20.95 9.49 -6.21
C ILE A 265 20.47 9.74 -4.78
N ILE A 266 19.23 9.35 -4.43
CA ILE A 266 18.71 9.52 -3.07
C ILE A 266 19.51 8.67 -2.08
N ILE A 267 19.83 7.42 -2.42
CA ILE A 267 20.60 6.51 -1.55
C ILE A 267 22.01 7.06 -1.30
N GLN A 268 22.73 7.43 -2.36
CA GLN A 268 24.10 7.94 -2.25
C GLN A 268 24.18 9.24 -1.43
N ASN A 269 23.13 10.06 -1.48
CA ASN A 269 23.08 11.35 -0.79
C ASN A 269 22.19 11.33 0.47
N ARG A 270 21.80 10.15 0.97
CA ARG A 270 20.84 10.00 2.08
C ARG A 270 21.25 10.80 3.31
N LYS A 271 22.53 10.76 3.69
CA LYS A 271 23.05 11.50 4.86
C LYS A 271 22.82 13.02 4.75
N THR A 272 22.86 13.56 3.54
CA THR A 272 22.68 15.00 3.29
C THR A 272 21.21 15.36 3.06
N TYR A 273 20.47 14.53 2.33
CA TYR A 273 19.08 14.82 1.99
C TYR A 273 18.12 14.55 3.14
N CYS A 274 18.29 13.45 3.86
CA CYS A 274 17.52 13.11 5.05
C CYS A 274 18.17 11.94 5.81
N ASP A 275 19.06 12.25 6.74
CA ASP A 275 19.74 11.29 7.61
C ASP A 275 18.78 10.38 8.39
N LYS A 276 17.66 10.94 8.84
CA LYS A 276 16.61 10.27 9.62
C LYS A 276 15.56 9.54 8.78
N CYS A 277 15.62 9.58 7.46
CA CYS A 277 14.62 8.93 6.61
C CYS A 277 14.92 7.44 6.48
N GLU A 278 14.04 6.60 7.01
CA GLU A 278 14.13 5.13 6.94
C GLU A 278 13.56 4.58 5.63
N ILE A 279 12.60 5.29 5.03
CA ILE A 279 11.91 4.90 3.79
C ILE A 279 12.24 5.89 2.67
N ILE A 280 12.41 5.38 1.46
CA ILE A 280 12.36 6.17 0.22
C ILE A 280 11.05 5.86 -0.49
N SER A 281 10.26 6.86 -0.87
CA SER A 281 9.02 6.66 -1.64
C SER A 281 9.19 7.27 -3.03
N LEU A 282 9.18 6.41 -4.04
CA LEU A 282 9.23 6.85 -5.44
C LEU A 282 7.85 7.23 -5.97
N GLY A 283 6.76 6.86 -5.28
CA GLY A 283 5.39 7.21 -5.66
C GLY A 283 4.66 7.96 -4.54
N PHE A 284 3.71 8.80 -4.95
CA PHE A 284 2.60 9.28 -4.11
C PHE A 284 1.47 9.77 -5.02
N TYR A 285 0.24 9.83 -4.51
CA TYR A 285 -0.91 10.27 -5.30
C TYR A 285 -0.86 11.79 -5.53
N LEU A 286 -0.60 12.19 -6.77
CA LEU A 286 -0.75 13.57 -7.22
C LEU A 286 -2.23 13.87 -7.52
N LYS A 287 -2.72 15.00 -7.01
CA LYS A 287 -4.03 15.55 -7.43
C LYS A 287 -4.02 16.02 -8.88
N THR A 288 -2.86 16.49 -9.36
CA THR A 288 -2.66 16.98 -10.72
C THR A 288 -1.19 16.84 -11.14
N PHE A 289 -0.98 16.62 -12.43
CA PHE A 289 0.33 16.52 -13.06
C PHE A 289 0.83 17.84 -13.68
N THR A 290 0.09 18.96 -13.53
CA THR A 290 0.47 20.25 -14.15
C THR A 290 1.89 20.70 -13.79
N SER A 291 2.34 20.46 -12.55
CA SER A 291 3.69 20.83 -12.08
C SER A 291 4.72 19.69 -12.16
N TYR A 292 4.42 18.59 -12.86
CA TYR A 292 5.29 17.41 -12.90
C TYR A 292 6.69 17.77 -13.39
N GLY A 293 6.81 18.43 -14.56
CA GLY A 293 8.11 18.88 -15.09
C GLY A 293 8.92 19.72 -14.09
N ASN A 294 8.29 20.69 -13.44
CA ASN A 294 8.94 21.62 -12.50
C ASN A 294 9.38 20.97 -11.18
N ASN A 295 8.90 19.76 -10.89
CA ASN A 295 9.15 19.04 -9.64
C ASN A 295 10.01 17.78 -9.83
N ILE A 296 10.42 17.45 -11.06
CA ILE A 296 11.21 16.24 -11.37
C ILE A 296 12.49 16.17 -10.53
N ALA A 297 13.22 17.28 -10.37
CA ALA A 297 14.45 17.33 -9.59
C ALA A 297 14.23 17.66 -8.10
N LYS A 298 12.98 17.64 -7.61
CA LYS A 298 12.64 18.07 -6.25
C LYS A 298 12.18 16.89 -5.39
N LEU A 299 12.63 16.90 -4.14
CA LEU A 299 12.29 15.93 -3.11
C LEU A 299 11.51 16.61 -1.98
N GLY A 300 10.73 15.81 -1.27
CA GLY A 300 10.15 16.15 0.03
C GLY A 300 10.60 15.15 1.10
N ALA A 301 10.57 15.57 2.37
CA ALA A 301 10.96 14.73 3.52
C ALA A 301 9.98 14.91 4.68
N HIS A 302 9.09 13.94 4.88
CA HIS A 302 7.97 13.99 5.82
C HIS A 302 7.98 12.80 6.79
N PRO A 303 7.16 12.82 7.86
CA PRO A 303 6.76 11.59 8.51
C PRO A 303 6.05 10.67 7.51
N TRP A 304 6.32 9.37 7.58
CA TRP A 304 5.67 8.40 6.71
C TRP A 304 4.18 8.30 7.04
N TYR A 305 3.36 8.11 6.02
CA TYR A 305 1.90 8.07 6.13
C TYR A 305 1.36 7.13 5.05
N SER A 306 0.54 6.15 5.44
CA SER A 306 0.04 5.08 4.57
C SER A 306 -0.57 5.64 3.27
N SER A 307 -1.58 6.50 3.39
CA SER A 307 -2.33 7.03 2.23
C SER A 307 -1.54 7.94 1.27
N LYS A 308 -0.29 8.26 1.58
CA LYS A 308 0.57 9.12 0.75
C LYS A 308 1.78 8.38 0.21
N HIS A 309 2.40 7.54 1.03
CA HIS A 309 3.75 7.05 0.77
C HIS A 309 3.81 5.51 0.73
N ASN A 310 2.70 4.85 0.42
CA ASN A 310 2.62 3.40 0.27
C ASN A 310 3.09 2.90 -1.11
N MET A 311 3.17 3.77 -2.12
CA MET A 311 3.56 3.41 -3.48
C MET A 311 5.06 3.57 -3.74
N GLY A 312 5.70 2.54 -4.29
CA GLY A 312 7.10 2.61 -4.66
C GLY A 312 8.02 2.80 -3.46
N MET A 313 7.70 2.17 -2.33
CA MET A 313 8.52 2.23 -1.13
C MET A 313 9.77 1.38 -1.30
N ALA A 314 10.93 1.94 -0.97
CA ALA A 314 12.17 1.20 -0.85
C ALA A 314 12.54 1.01 0.63
N PHE A 315 12.87 -0.24 0.98
CA PHE A 315 13.30 -0.66 2.31
C PHE A 315 14.74 -1.17 2.28
N ARG A 316 15.46 -0.98 3.38
CA ARG A 316 16.65 -1.77 3.72
C ARG A 316 16.28 -2.90 4.67
N ARG A 317 17.13 -3.92 4.73
CA ARG A 317 16.98 -5.04 5.67
C ARG A 317 16.87 -4.55 7.12
N GLU A 318 17.71 -3.61 7.53
CA GLU A 318 17.68 -2.99 8.86
C GLU A 318 16.31 -2.36 9.20
N THR A 319 15.74 -1.62 8.24
CA THR A 319 14.42 -0.97 8.42
C THR A 319 13.32 -2.04 8.50
N TRP A 320 13.39 -3.09 7.68
CA TRP A 320 12.45 -4.20 7.76
C TRP A 320 12.54 -4.95 9.09
N THR A 321 13.74 -5.20 9.62
CA THR A 321 13.91 -5.85 10.93
C THR A 321 13.18 -5.10 12.05
N LYS A 322 13.21 -3.75 12.04
CA LYS A 322 12.45 -2.92 12.99
C LYS A 322 10.94 -3.20 12.90
N VAL A 323 10.39 -3.30 11.68
CA VAL A 323 8.97 -3.64 11.45
C VAL A 323 8.66 -5.07 11.86
N LYS A 324 9.52 -6.03 11.50
CA LYS A 324 9.36 -7.45 11.80
C LYS A 324 9.35 -7.72 13.31
N ASN A 325 10.13 -6.99 14.09
CA ASN A 325 10.10 -7.07 15.56
C ASN A 325 8.76 -6.64 16.18
N CYS A 326 7.91 -5.96 15.40
CA CYS A 326 6.54 -5.57 15.76
C CYS A 326 5.48 -6.46 15.10
N SER A 327 5.84 -7.68 14.71
CA SER A 327 4.98 -8.64 14.00
C SER A 327 3.65 -8.89 14.71
N GLU A 328 3.66 -9.01 16.06
CA GLU A 328 2.44 -9.24 16.83
C GLU A 328 1.43 -8.11 16.63
N LEU A 329 1.87 -6.85 16.71
CA LEU A 329 0.99 -5.71 16.47
C LEU A 329 0.50 -5.70 15.01
N PHE A 330 1.37 -5.92 14.03
CA PHE A 330 0.98 -5.96 12.62
C PHE A 330 -0.11 -7.02 12.37
N CYS A 331 0.12 -8.24 12.85
CA CYS A 331 -0.75 -9.39 12.60
C CYS A 331 -2.08 -9.31 13.35
N LYS A 332 -2.10 -8.74 14.57
CA LYS A 332 -3.33 -8.61 15.39
C LYS A 332 -4.08 -7.31 15.18
N TYR A 333 -3.46 -6.28 14.58
CA TYR A 333 -4.17 -5.02 14.36
C TYR A 333 -5.34 -5.23 13.40
N ASP A 334 -6.52 -4.81 13.85
CA ASP A 334 -7.80 -4.97 13.17
C ASP A 334 -7.96 -3.98 12.01
N ASP A 335 -7.22 -4.28 10.96
CA ASP A 335 -7.27 -3.66 9.65
C ASP A 335 -6.68 -4.64 8.63
N TYR A 336 -7.45 -4.97 7.59
CA TYR A 336 -7.01 -5.87 6.54
C TYR A 336 -6.06 -5.21 5.54
N ASN A 337 -5.88 -3.88 5.60
CA ASN A 337 -4.94 -3.18 4.74
C ASN A 337 -3.54 -3.23 5.37
N TRP A 338 -2.56 -3.72 4.62
CA TRP A 338 -1.18 -3.87 5.09
C TRP A 338 -0.54 -2.52 5.41
N ASP A 339 -0.86 -1.47 4.66
CA ASP A 339 -0.27 -0.14 4.79
C ASP A 339 -0.82 0.61 6.01
N TRP A 340 -2.11 0.49 6.29
CA TRP A 340 -2.70 0.98 7.55
C TRP A 340 -2.21 0.20 8.76
N SER A 341 -2.02 -1.12 8.63
CA SER A 341 -1.41 -1.93 9.69
C SER A 341 0.04 -1.51 9.95
N LEU A 342 0.82 -1.26 8.88
CA LEU A 342 2.18 -0.74 8.98
C LEU A 342 2.22 0.65 9.64
N MET A 343 1.24 1.51 9.33
CA MET A 343 1.11 2.82 9.98
C MET A 343 0.94 2.69 11.50
N GLN A 344 0.22 1.67 11.96
CA GLN A 344 0.06 1.43 13.39
C GLN A 344 1.33 0.89 14.01
N VAL A 345 2.07 0.01 13.33
CA VAL A 345 3.42 -0.38 13.75
C VAL A 345 4.31 0.84 13.94
N VAL A 346 4.32 1.74 12.96
CA VAL A 346 5.11 2.98 12.97
C VAL A 346 4.74 3.89 14.14
N VAL A 347 3.46 3.99 14.47
CA VAL A 347 2.98 4.92 15.51
C VAL A 347 3.05 4.33 16.92
N LYS A 348 2.80 3.03 17.08
CA LYS A 348 2.56 2.38 18.38
C LYS A 348 3.66 1.44 18.85
N CYS A 349 4.48 0.90 17.95
CA CYS A 349 5.49 -0.10 18.32
C CYS A 349 6.93 0.38 18.09
N LEU A 350 7.20 1.12 17.02
CA LEU A 350 8.55 1.58 16.75
C LEU A 350 9.01 2.64 17.77
N PRO A 351 10.29 2.61 18.20
CA PRO A 351 10.84 3.59 19.14
C PRO A 351 10.88 4.99 18.51
N GLU A 352 11.17 5.06 17.21
CA GLU A 352 11.11 6.27 16.41
C GLU A 352 10.20 6.06 15.21
N ARG A 353 9.33 7.04 14.95
CA ARG A 353 8.43 7.01 13.80
C ARG A 353 9.22 7.13 12.51
N PHE A 354 8.86 6.35 11.51
CA PHE A 354 9.45 6.45 10.19
C PHE A 354 9.29 7.85 9.60
N ARG A 355 10.42 8.36 9.11
CA ARG A 355 10.45 9.45 8.14
C ARG A 355 10.70 8.88 6.75
N VAL A 356 10.14 9.56 5.76
CA VAL A 356 10.23 9.21 4.36
C VAL A 356 10.78 10.37 3.57
N ILE A 357 11.73 10.08 2.69
CA ILE A 357 12.12 10.98 1.61
C ILE A 357 11.41 10.53 0.33
N PHE A 358 10.75 11.45 -0.36
CA PHE A 358 9.92 11.11 -1.51
C PHE A 358 10.14 12.07 -2.67
N THR A 359 9.91 11.58 -3.88
CA THR A 359 10.00 12.37 -5.10
C THR A 359 8.75 13.23 -5.23
N LYS A 360 8.87 14.55 -5.51
CA LYS A 360 7.69 15.42 -5.72
C LYS A 360 7.01 15.19 -7.07
N SER A 361 7.74 14.64 -8.03
CA SER A 361 7.18 14.03 -9.24
C SER A 361 7.35 12.51 -9.13
N PRO A 362 6.23 11.77 -8.98
CA PRO A 362 6.25 10.32 -8.80
C PRO A 362 6.97 9.59 -9.93
N ARG A 363 7.91 8.72 -9.56
CA ARG A 363 8.57 7.73 -10.43
C ARG A 363 7.85 6.39 -10.44
N VAL A 364 6.93 6.19 -9.51
CA VAL A 364 5.97 5.10 -9.51
C VAL A 364 4.58 5.72 -9.59
N ILE A 365 3.83 5.38 -10.63
CA ILE A 365 2.49 5.90 -10.90
C ILE A 365 1.49 4.75 -10.83
N HIS A 366 0.42 4.92 -10.06
CA HIS A 366 -0.68 3.97 -10.04
C HIS A 366 -1.53 4.12 -11.30
N ILE A 367 -1.59 3.06 -12.09
CA ILE A 367 -2.41 2.99 -13.31
C ILE A 367 -3.67 2.16 -13.09
N GLY A 368 -3.83 1.51 -11.93
CA GLY A 368 -5.03 0.77 -11.53
C GLY A 368 -6.24 1.68 -11.36
N ASP A 369 -6.99 1.92 -12.44
CA ASP A 369 -8.28 2.58 -12.34
C ASP A 369 -9.43 1.60 -12.06
N TYR A 370 -9.11 0.30 -12.07
CA TYR A 370 -9.95 -0.84 -11.72
C TYR A 370 -9.25 -1.76 -10.69
N GLY A 371 -9.88 -2.01 -9.54
CA GLY A 371 -9.37 -2.81 -8.44
C GLY A 371 -10.20 -2.70 -7.16
N VAL A 372 -9.66 -3.14 -6.02
CA VAL A 372 -10.36 -3.22 -4.72
C VAL A 372 -10.91 -1.86 -4.24
N HIS A 373 -10.31 -0.75 -4.67
CA HIS A 373 -10.66 0.61 -4.22
C HIS A 373 -11.16 1.54 -5.34
N THR A 374 -11.15 1.10 -6.61
CA THR A 374 -11.47 1.94 -7.78
C THR A 374 -12.21 1.13 -8.83
N HIS A 375 -13.31 1.65 -9.38
CA HIS A 375 -14.22 0.92 -10.28
C HIS A 375 -14.31 1.51 -11.71
N ARG A 376 -13.32 2.30 -12.14
CA ARG A 376 -13.29 2.85 -13.50
C ARG A 376 -12.66 1.81 -14.43
N ARG A 377 -13.40 1.30 -15.42
CA ARG A 377 -12.91 0.27 -16.34
C ARG A 377 -12.13 0.87 -17.53
N ASN A 378 -11.09 1.65 -17.30
CA ASN A 378 -10.33 2.33 -18.36
C ASN A 378 -8.81 2.20 -18.22
N ALA A 379 -8.32 1.00 -17.86
CA ALA A 379 -6.90 0.68 -17.64
C ALA A 379 -5.96 1.28 -18.70
N HIS A 380 -6.37 1.21 -19.97
CA HIS A 380 -5.61 1.72 -21.09
C HIS A 380 -5.39 3.24 -21.04
N ASN A 381 -6.38 4.01 -20.59
CA ASN A 381 -6.30 5.47 -20.52
C ASN A 381 -5.33 5.92 -19.41
N ALA A 382 -5.33 5.25 -18.27
CA ALA A 382 -4.41 5.55 -17.18
C ALA A 382 -2.95 5.24 -17.59
N TYR A 383 -2.73 4.10 -18.24
CA TYR A 383 -1.43 3.74 -18.81
C TYR A 383 -0.95 4.75 -19.88
N ILE A 384 -1.80 5.10 -20.85
CA ILE A 384 -1.47 6.12 -21.86
C ILE A 384 -1.13 7.44 -21.18
N SER A 385 -1.93 7.88 -20.21
CA SER A 385 -1.68 9.14 -19.49
C SER A 385 -0.32 9.14 -18.79
N ALA A 386 0.05 8.03 -18.13
CA ALA A 386 1.36 7.88 -17.51
C ALA A 386 2.49 7.96 -18.55
N ARG A 387 2.35 7.27 -19.69
CA ARG A 387 3.31 7.29 -20.80
C ARG A 387 3.44 8.69 -21.40
N ASP A 388 2.33 9.38 -21.64
CA ASP A 388 2.31 10.73 -22.22
C ASP A 388 3.01 11.75 -21.31
N ILE A 389 2.87 11.60 -19.99
CA ILE A 389 3.63 12.41 -19.02
C ILE A 389 5.14 12.16 -19.17
N MET A 390 5.57 10.90 -19.33
CA MET A 390 6.99 10.57 -19.53
C MET A 390 7.50 11.15 -20.86
N THR A 391 6.75 11.00 -21.95
CA THR A 391 7.12 11.54 -23.26
C THR A 391 7.20 13.07 -23.23
N LYS A 392 6.21 13.75 -22.63
CA LYS A 392 6.16 15.20 -22.52
C LYS A 392 7.36 15.78 -21.77
N HIS A 393 7.88 15.05 -20.78
CA HIS A 393 8.95 15.51 -19.90
C HIS A 393 10.27 14.77 -20.12
N ALA A 394 10.43 14.04 -21.24
CA ALA A 394 11.59 13.20 -21.51
C ALA A 394 12.93 13.95 -21.43
N ASN A 395 12.95 15.23 -21.82
CA ASN A 395 14.13 16.09 -21.82
C ASN A 395 14.59 16.55 -20.41
N VAL A 396 13.75 16.40 -19.40
CA VAL A 396 14.07 16.82 -18.02
C VAL A 396 14.15 15.63 -17.05
N LEU A 397 13.82 14.42 -17.49
CA LEU A 397 14.12 13.18 -16.76
C LEU A 397 15.64 12.99 -16.60
N PHE A 398 16.04 12.08 -15.71
CA PHE A 398 17.45 11.82 -15.38
C PHE A 398 18.20 13.04 -14.81
N PRO A 399 17.65 13.70 -13.77
CA PRO A 399 18.32 14.85 -13.17
C PRO A 399 19.69 14.44 -12.59
N LEU A 400 20.73 15.25 -12.81
CA LEU A 400 22.06 15.01 -12.26
C LEU A 400 22.13 15.25 -10.74
N ARG A 401 21.25 16.11 -10.21
CA ARG A 401 21.17 16.47 -8.80
C ARG A 401 19.71 16.63 -8.40
N LEU A 402 19.44 16.37 -7.12
CA LEU A 402 18.11 16.54 -6.52
C LEU A 402 18.19 17.59 -5.41
N ALA A 403 17.09 18.29 -5.17
CA ALA A 403 16.98 19.26 -4.09
C ALA A 403 15.81 18.91 -3.16
N VAL A 404 16.07 18.86 -1.86
CA VAL A 404 15.01 18.74 -0.85
C VAL A 404 14.38 20.11 -0.68
N THR A 405 13.10 20.23 -1.04
CA THR A 405 12.39 21.53 -1.11
C THR A 405 11.19 21.62 -0.20
N ASP A 406 10.79 20.51 0.42
CA ASP A 406 9.60 20.42 1.27
C ASP A 406 9.92 19.51 2.45
N VAL A 407 10.09 20.09 3.64
CA VAL A 407 10.42 19.33 4.84
C VAL A 407 9.37 19.62 5.89
N SER A 408 8.75 18.55 6.38
CA SER A 408 7.82 18.60 7.50
C SER A 408 8.36 17.75 8.63
N THR A 409 8.34 18.29 9.84
CA THR A 409 8.59 17.55 11.08
C THR A 409 7.29 17.17 11.78
N ILE A 410 6.17 17.78 11.39
CA ILE A 410 4.87 17.62 12.02
C ILE A 410 4.05 16.58 11.24
N PHE A 411 3.45 15.65 11.97
CA PHE A 411 2.33 14.86 11.50
C PHE A 411 1.14 15.80 11.30
N LYS A 412 1.09 16.52 10.18
CA LYS A 412 -0.13 17.24 9.80
C LYS A 412 -1.13 16.19 9.35
N ILE A 413 -2.05 15.83 10.24
CA ILE A 413 -3.35 15.29 9.81
C ILE A 413 -3.94 16.39 8.92
N SER A 414 -3.96 16.15 7.62
CA SER A 414 -4.58 17.08 6.69
C SER A 414 -6.07 17.02 6.93
N PHE A 415 -6.58 17.84 7.85
CA PHE A 415 -7.99 18.17 7.96
C PHE A 415 -8.41 18.99 6.72
N SER A 416 -8.36 18.38 5.54
CA SER A 416 -8.96 18.96 4.33
C SER A 416 -10.46 18.69 4.25
N PHE A 417 -11.07 18.09 5.28
CA PHE A 417 -12.49 17.76 5.32
C PHE A 417 -13.33 18.57 6.33
N VAL A 418 -12.73 19.47 7.14
CA VAL A 418 -13.48 20.21 8.19
C VAL A 418 -13.78 21.66 7.83
N LEU A 419 -13.25 22.19 6.72
CA LEU A 419 -13.52 23.58 6.33
C LEU A 419 -14.78 23.79 5.48
N GLU A 420 -15.51 22.73 5.07
CA GLU A 420 -16.81 22.88 4.39
C GLU A 420 -18.02 22.80 5.35
N ALA A 421 -17.83 22.46 6.63
CA ALA A 421 -18.90 22.42 7.63
C ALA A 421 -19.06 23.72 8.45
N CYS A 422 -18.25 24.75 8.18
CA CYS A 422 -18.23 26.00 8.96
C CYS A 422 -18.90 27.23 8.30
N PRO A 423 -19.94 27.09 7.45
CA PRO A 423 -20.95 28.15 7.29
C PRO A 423 -22.28 27.81 7.97
N LEU A 424 -22.58 26.53 8.23
CA LEU A 424 -23.88 26.09 8.75
C LEU A 424 -24.04 26.24 10.26
N ALA A 425 -22.93 26.18 11.02
CA ALA A 425 -22.96 26.39 12.47
C ALA A 425 -23.28 27.85 12.86
N LEU A 426 -22.93 28.82 12.00
CA LEU A 426 -23.29 30.24 12.17
C LEU A 426 -24.75 30.53 11.80
N LEU A 427 -25.33 29.81 10.85
CA LEU A 427 -26.75 29.93 10.51
C LEU A 427 -27.66 29.37 11.63
N TRP A 428 -27.26 28.28 12.28
CA TRP A 428 -28.03 27.67 13.37
C TRP A 428 -28.08 28.55 14.62
N LEU A 429 -26.97 29.21 14.95
CA LEU A 429 -26.90 30.19 16.06
C LEU A 429 -27.65 31.49 15.78
N GLN A 430 -27.87 31.86 14.50
CA GLN A 430 -28.76 32.98 14.15
C GLN A 430 -30.24 32.59 14.12
N LEU A 431 -30.58 31.35 13.73
CA LEU A 431 -31.96 30.84 13.70
C LEU A 431 -32.52 30.56 15.11
N VAL A 432 -31.70 30.08 16.04
CA VAL A 432 -32.13 29.88 17.45
C VAL A 432 -32.33 31.20 18.20
N LYS A 433 -31.71 32.30 17.74
CA LYS A 433 -31.90 33.65 18.30
C LYS A 433 -33.14 34.38 17.75
N ALA A 434 -33.78 33.85 16.70
CA ALA A 434 -34.93 34.47 16.03
C ALA A 434 -36.29 33.82 16.35
N ARG A 435 -36.35 32.76 17.18
CA ARG A 435 -37.60 32.07 17.56
C ARG A 435 -37.89 32.06 19.06
N GLY A 436 -37.51 33.11 19.76
CA GLY A 436 -37.94 33.35 21.14
C GLY A 436 -38.79 34.61 21.25
N ARG A 437 -40.08 34.55 20.88
CA ARG A 437 -41.19 35.29 21.52
C ARG A 437 -42.55 35.23 20.75
N PHE A 438 -43.58 34.97 21.56
CA PHE A 438 -45.00 35.34 21.45
C PHE A 438 -46.03 34.35 20.84
N VAL A 439 -46.86 33.88 21.79
CA VAL A 439 -48.20 33.26 21.78
C VAL A 439 -48.31 31.82 21.32
#